data_AF-A0A519JP41-F1
#
_entry.id   AF-A0A519JP41-F1
#
_cell.length_a   1.000
_cell.length_b   1.000
_cell.length_c   1.000
_cell.angle_alpha   90.00
_cell.angle_beta   90.00
_cell.angle_gamma   90.00
#
_symmetry.space_group_name_H-M   'P 1'
#
loop_
_entity.id
_entity.type
_entity.pdbx_description
1 polymer ?
#
loop_
_entity_poly.entity_id
_entity_poly.type
_entity_poly.pdbx_seq_one_letter_code
_entity_poly.pdbx_strand_id
1 'polypeptide(L)'
;MRTLGPGWVVAGLLAFLLLRSVTDRARRTPGGLTWGLLFAAVALVGVALFDQELSVRLYPAFMNAAMFLAFAQTLWRGPSMIERFARMTDPDLPPSGVVYTRVVTMIWTGFFVVNGVVAVWTAIWADWKLWTLYNAGIAYGLIGV
;
A
#
# COMPACT_ATOMS: atom_id res chain seq x y z
N MET A 1 -18.90 26.66 12.19
CA MET A 1 -17.95 25.72 12.81
C MET A 1 -16.82 25.48 11.80
N ARG A 2 -15.63 26.05 12.03
CA ARG A 2 -14.44 25.73 11.24
C ARG A 2 -14.05 24.31 11.61
N THR A 3 -14.48 23.33 10.84
CA THR A 3 -13.92 21.98 10.96
C THR A 3 -12.43 22.14 10.74
N LEU A 4 -11.63 21.83 11.77
CA LEU A 4 -10.21 21.58 11.58
C LEU A 4 -10.14 20.51 10.50
N GLY A 5 -9.81 20.92 9.26
CA GLY A 5 -9.77 20.01 8.12
C GLY A 5 -8.88 18.80 8.45
N PRO A 6 -9.04 17.67 7.74
CA PRO A 6 -8.36 16.41 8.04
C PRO A 6 -6.81 16.50 8.04
N GLY A 7 -6.23 17.64 7.68
CA GLY A 7 -4.80 17.92 7.71
C GLY A 7 -4.12 17.68 9.07
N TRP A 8 -4.81 17.81 10.21
CA TRP A 8 -4.21 17.46 11.51
C TRP A 8 -4.04 15.94 11.69
N VAL A 9 -4.98 15.14 11.16
CA VAL A 9 -4.88 13.67 11.14
C VAL A 9 -3.72 13.28 10.25
N VAL A 10 -3.62 13.89 9.07
CA VAL A 10 -2.54 13.58 8.14
C VAL A 10 -1.18 14.03 8.68
N ALA A 11 -1.09 15.22 9.28
CA ALA A 11 0.13 15.68 9.95
C ALA A 11 0.51 14.75 11.11
N GLY A 12 -0.47 14.27 11.89
CA GLY A 12 -0.25 13.28 12.94
C GLY A 12 0.26 11.95 12.40
N LEU A 13 -0.32 11.46 11.29
CA LEU A 13 0.12 10.23 10.62
C LEU A 13 1.52 10.37 10.02
N LEU A 14 1.82 11.50 9.37
CA LEU A 14 3.16 11.80 8.84
C LEU A 14 4.19 11.90 9.96
N ALA A 15 3.87 12.63 11.03
CA ALA A 15 4.74 12.73 12.20
C ALA A 15 4.97 11.36 12.83
N PHE A 16 3.92 10.54 12.99
CA PHE A 16 4.03 9.17 13.50
C PHE A 16 4.89 8.27 12.59
N LEU A 17 4.70 8.35 11.27
CA LEU A 17 5.49 7.58 10.30
C LEU A 17 6.97 8.01 10.31
N LEU A 18 7.25 9.30 10.43
CA LEU A 18 8.59 9.84 10.58
C LEU A 18 9.21 9.42 11.91
N LEU A 19 8.49 9.54 13.03
CA LEU A 19 8.98 9.11 14.35
C LEU A 19 9.29 7.62 14.38
N ARG A 20 8.42 6.83 13.73
CA ARG A 20 8.61 5.40 13.54
C ARG A 20 9.88 5.12 12.74
N SER A 21 10.17 5.86 11.68
CA SER A 21 11.37 5.64 10.85
C SER A 21 12.71 5.78 11.61
N VAL A 22 12.70 6.47 12.76
CA VAL A 22 13.88 6.69 13.62
C VAL A 22 14.00 5.62 14.72
N THR A 23 12.95 4.82 14.98
CA THR A 23 12.96 3.84 16.07
C THR A 23 13.63 2.52 15.65
N ASP A 24 14.42 1.88 16.52
CA ASP A 24 15.12 0.61 16.21
C ASP A 24 14.17 -0.56 15.86
N ARG A 25 12.92 -0.51 16.32
CA ARG A 25 11.86 -1.45 15.90
C ARG A 25 11.54 -1.32 14.40
N ALA A 26 11.71 -0.14 13.82
CA ALA A 26 11.46 0.11 12.40
C ALA A 26 12.57 -0.39 11.48
N ARG A 27 13.79 -0.62 11.99
CA ARG A 27 14.86 -1.32 11.26
C ARG A 27 14.50 -2.77 10.91
N ARG A 28 13.54 -3.38 11.64
CA ARG A 28 13.02 -4.73 11.35
C ARG A 28 11.90 -4.72 10.31
N THR A 29 11.24 -3.59 10.08
CA THR A 29 10.25 -3.45 9.01
C THR A 29 10.92 -3.12 7.67
N PRO A 30 10.40 -3.63 6.55
CA PRO A 30 10.93 -3.29 5.23
C PRO A 30 10.80 -1.78 5.01
N GLY A 31 11.94 -1.09 4.90
CA GLY A 31 11.94 0.37 4.66
C GLY A 31 11.11 0.76 3.43
N GLY A 32 10.99 -0.11 2.43
CA GLY A 32 10.14 0.10 1.25
C GLY A 32 8.65 0.31 1.58
N LEU A 33 8.13 -0.34 2.63
CA LEU A 33 6.75 -0.14 3.08
C LEU A 33 6.56 1.25 3.70
N THR A 34 7.49 1.69 4.53
CA THR A 34 7.44 3.03 5.14
C THR A 34 7.55 4.12 4.10
N TRP A 35 8.48 4.00 3.16
CA TRP A 35 8.61 4.94 2.04
C TRP A 35 7.39 4.93 1.12
N GLY A 36 6.83 3.75 0.82
CA GLY A 36 5.61 3.63 0.02
C GLY A 36 4.40 4.30 0.69
N LEU A 37 4.21 4.08 1.99
CA LEU A 37 3.10 4.71 2.74
C LEU A 37 3.28 6.23 2.86
N LEU A 38 4.52 6.71 3.07
CA LEU A 38 4.82 8.14 3.05
C LEU A 38 4.53 8.74 1.67
N PHE A 39 4.91 8.06 0.59
CA PHE A 39 4.59 8.47 -0.77
C PHE A 39 3.08 8.59 -0.97
N ALA A 40 2.30 7.56 -0.59
CA ALA A 40 0.85 7.59 -0.72
C ALA A 40 0.22 8.73 0.11
N ALA A 41 0.68 8.93 1.35
CA ALA A 41 0.18 10.00 2.21
C ALA A 41 0.46 11.39 1.63
N VAL A 42 1.70 11.64 1.16
CA VAL A 42 2.08 12.91 0.55
C VAL A 42 1.32 13.15 -0.76
N ALA A 43 1.19 12.13 -1.61
CA ALA A 43 0.47 12.23 -2.86
C ALA A 43 -1.02 12.53 -2.63
N LEU A 44 -1.65 11.88 -1.65
CA LEU A 44 -3.04 12.14 -1.27
C LEU A 44 -3.24 13.56 -0.76
N VAL A 45 -2.36 14.04 0.13
CA VAL A 45 -2.42 15.45 0.57
C VAL A 45 -2.26 16.39 -0.61
N GLY A 46 -1.29 16.13 -1.49
CA GLY A 46 -1.05 16.92 -2.68
C GLY A 46 -2.30 17.04 -3.55
N VAL A 47 -2.98 15.93 -3.83
CA VAL A 47 -4.24 15.93 -4.59
C VAL A 47 -5.36 16.64 -3.83
N ALA A 48 -5.51 16.38 -2.51
CA ALA A 48 -6.57 16.97 -1.69
C ALA A 48 -6.51 18.51 -1.60
N LEU A 49 -5.35 19.11 -1.82
CA LEU A 49 -5.19 20.57 -1.89
C LEU A 49 -5.87 21.17 -3.13
N PHE A 50 -6.03 20.39 -4.20
CA PHE A 50 -6.69 20.81 -5.44
C PHE A 50 -8.12 20.28 -5.52
N ASP A 51 -8.31 19.00 -5.18
CA ASP A 51 -9.59 18.30 -5.27
C ASP A 51 -9.70 17.23 -4.17
N GLN A 52 -10.52 17.52 -3.17
CA GLN A 52 -10.79 16.61 -2.05
C GLN A 52 -11.55 15.35 -2.50
N GLU A 53 -12.43 15.46 -3.49
CA GLU A 53 -13.22 14.34 -3.97
C GLU A 53 -12.34 13.35 -4.74
N LEU A 54 -11.53 13.87 -5.66
CA LEU A 54 -10.58 13.09 -6.42
C LEU A 54 -9.52 12.43 -5.52
N SER A 55 -9.08 13.12 -4.47
CA SER A 55 -8.17 12.54 -3.47
C SER A 55 -8.76 11.29 -2.82
N VAL A 56 -10.05 11.30 -2.48
CA VAL A 56 -10.71 10.11 -1.89
C VAL A 56 -10.80 9.00 -2.93
N ARG A 57 -11.14 9.32 -4.18
CA ARG A 57 -11.23 8.34 -5.27
C ARG A 57 -9.89 7.70 -5.62
N LEU A 58 -8.79 8.43 -5.51
CA LEU A 58 -7.44 7.95 -5.81
C LEU A 58 -6.77 7.22 -4.64
N TYR A 59 -7.38 7.20 -3.44
CA TYR A 59 -6.84 6.47 -2.28
C TYR A 59 -6.49 5.00 -2.60
N PRO A 60 -7.38 4.19 -3.22
CA PRO A 60 -7.05 2.82 -3.56
C PRO A 60 -5.87 2.71 -4.54
N ALA A 61 -5.74 3.65 -5.48
CA ALA A 61 -4.63 3.68 -6.43
C ALA A 61 -3.29 3.95 -5.76
N PHE A 62 -3.21 4.97 -4.90
CA PHE A 62 -1.98 5.30 -4.17
C PHE A 62 -1.58 4.20 -3.18
N MET A 63 -2.56 3.54 -2.55
CA MET A 63 -2.29 2.38 -1.69
C MET A 63 -1.73 1.20 -2.47
N ASN A 64 -2.31 0.88 -3.64
CA ASN A 64 -1.77 -0.15 -4.53
C ASN A 64 -0.34 0.19 -4.98
N ALA A 65 -0.06 1.44 -5.32
CA ALA A 65 1.29 1.89 -5.68
C ALA A 65 2.28 1.73 -4.51
N ALA A 66 1.87 2.10 -3.29
CA ALA A 66 2.68 1.92 -2.09
C ALA A 66 3.01 0.45 -1.82
N MET A 67 2.01 -0.43 -1.91
CA MET A 67 2.20 -1.88 -1.73
C MET A 67 3.06 -2.48 -2.83
N PHE A 68 2.84 -2.09 -4.08
CA PHE A 68 3.67 -2.49 -5.21
C PHE A 68 5.13 -2.14 -4.97
N LEU A 69 5.46 -0.89 -4.62
CA LEU A 69 6.83 -0.47 -4.35
C LEU A 69 7.44 -1.26 -3.18
N ALA A 70 6.66 -1.48 -2.12
CA ALA A 70 7.12 -2.25 -0.96
C ALA A 70 7.46 -3.70 -1.33
N PHE A 71 6.57 -4.39 -2.06
CA PHE A 71 6.75 -5.79 -2.46
C PHE A 71 7.84 -5.93 -3.54
N ALA A 72 7.79 -5.11 -4.58
CA ALA A 72 8.77 -5.12 -5.67
C ALA A 72 10.20 -4.89 -5.17
N GLN A 73 10.39 -3.95 -4.23
CA GLN A 73 11.71 -3.70 -3.66
C GLN A 73 12.29 -4.93 -2.93
N THR A 74 11.44 -5.71 -2.26
CA THR A 74 11.89 -6.93 -1.56
C THR A 74 12.28 -8.07 -2.52
N LEU A 75 11.74 -8.10 -3.73
CA LEU A 75 12.12 -9.08 -4.75
C LEU A 75 13.55 -8.86 -5.28
N TRP A 76 14.04 -7.62 -5.26
CA TRP A 76 15.40 -7.27 -5.68
C TRP A 76 16.40 -7.28 -4.53
N ARG A 77 16.05 -6.73 -3.37
CA ARG A 77 16.98 -6.59 -2.22
C ARG A 77 16.92 -7.75 -1.21
N GLY A 78 16.03 -8.73 -1.43
CA GLY A 78 15.86 -9.94 -0.61
C GLY A 78 15.25 -9.72 0.77
N PRO A 79 15.12 -10.78 1.59
CA PRO A 79 14.14 -11.85 1.35
C PRO A 79 12.77 -11.28 0.94
N SER A 80 12.00 -12.04 0.16
CA SER A 80 10.72 -11.56 -0.37
C SER A 80 9.76 -11.14 0.74
N MET A 81 8.84 -10.20 0.48
CA MET A 81 7.93 -9.70 1.51
C MET A 81 7.18 -10.84 2.22
N ILE A 82 6.74 -11.84 1.45
CA ILE A 82 6.00 -12.99 1.99
C ILE A 82 6.93 -13.96 2.71
N GLU A 83 8.18 -14.09 2.29
CA GLU A 83 9.18 -14.85 3.04
C GLU A 83 9.42 -14.23 4.42
N ARG A 84 9.49 -12.90 4.50
CA ARG A 84 9.61 -12.19 5.78
C ARG A 84 8.42 -12.47 6.69
N PHE A 85 7.21 -12.52 6.13
CA PHE A 85 6.02 -12.91 6.88
C PHE A 85 6.08 -14.38 7.33
N ALA A 86 6.44 -15.29 6.44
CA ALA A 86 6.57 -16.71 6.75
C ALA A 86 7.61 -16.96 7.86
N ARG A 87 8.77 -16.29 7.82
CA ARG A 87 9.83 -16.42 8.83
C ARG A 87 9.47 -15.89 10.21
N MET A 88 8.41 -15.09 10.34
CA MET A 88 7.89 -14.72 11.67
C MET A 88 7.12 -15.86 12.33
N THR A 89 6.57 -16.78 11.55
CA THR A 89 5.86 -17.97 12.05
C THR A 89 6.78 -19.19 12.08
N ASP A 90 7.58 -19.39 11.03
CA ASP A 90 8.52 -20.49 10.88
C ASP A 90 9.93 -19.95 10.53
N PRO A 91 10.78 -19.71 11.55
CA PRO A 91 12.09 -19.10 11.37
C PRO A 91 13.01 -19.86 10.40
N ASP A 92 12.95 -21.19 10.42
CA ASP A 92 13.83 -22.10 9.67
C ASP A 92 13.17 -22.58 8.37
N LEU A 93 12.57 -21.63 7.64
CA LEU A 93 11.86 -21.89 6.39
C LEU A 93 12.75 -22.66 5.37
N PRO A 94 12.32 -23.83 4.87
CA PRO A 94 13.10 -24.64 3.95
C PRO A 94 13.27 -23.95 2.59
N PRO A 95 14.24 -24.37 1.76
CA PRO A 95 14.50 -23.77 0.45
C PRO A 95 13.28 -23.75 -0.48
N SER A 96 12.42 -24.77 -0.43
CA SER A 96 11.17 -24.81 -1.20
C SER A 96 10.19 -23.71 -0.77
N GLY A 97 10.11 -23.41 0.54
CA GLY A 97 9.31 -22.32 1.07
C GLY A 97 9.82 -20.94 0.64
N VAL A 98 11.14 -20.78 0.53
CA VAL A 98 11.75 -19.54 0.01
C VAL A 98 11.35 -19.29 -1.45
N VAL A 99 11.41 -20.32 -2.30
CA VAL A 99 10.99 -20.22 -3.71
C VAL A 99 9.49 -19.92 -3.80
N TYR A 100 8.66 -20.65 -3.06
CA TYR A 100 7.22 -20.44 -3.04
C TYR A 100 6.86 -19.01 -2.64
N THR A 101 7.39 -18.52 -1.50
CA THR A 101 7.09 -17.17 -1.01
C THR A 101 7.57 -16.07 -1.97
N ARG A 102 8.64 -16.30 -2.72
CA ARG A 102 9.07 -15.40 -3.80
C ARG A 102 8.06 -15.36 -4.96
N VAL A 103 7.56 -16.51 -5.41
CA VAL A 103 6.53 -16.58 -6.46
C VAL A 103 5.25 -15.88 -6.00
N VAL A 104 4.79 -16.15 -4.78
CA VAL A 104 3.59 -15.48 -4.25
C VAL A 104 3.82 -13.96 -4.15
N THR A 105 5.03 -13.51 -3.78
CA THR A 105 5.36 -12.07 -3.76
C THR A 105 5.29 -11.45 -5.17
N MET A 106 5.71 -12.19 -6.21
CA MET A 106 5.56 -11.74 -7.61
C MET A 106 4.09 -11.64 -8.02
N ILE A 107 3.26 -12.62 -7.64
CA ILE A 107 1.81 -12.60 -7.92
C ILE A 107 1.17 -11.37 -7.28
N TRP A 108 1.47 -11.09 -6.01
CA TRP A 108 1.00 -9.88 -5.33
C TRP A 108 1.47 -8.60 -6.01
N THR A 109 2.72 -8.57 -6.44
CA THR A 109 3.26 -7.42 -7.17
C THR A 109 2.48 -7.17 -8.47
N GLY A 110 2.17 -8.22 -9.22
CA GLY A 110 1.32 -8.14 -10.42
C GLY A 110 -0.11 -7.70 -10.10
N PHE A 111 -0.70 -8.26 -9.04
CA PHE A 111 -2.02 -7.87 -8.56
C PHE A 111 -2.10 -6.38 -8.23
N PHE A 112 -1.12 -5.84 -7.49
CA PHE A 112 -1.10 -4.41 -7.13
C PHE A 112 -0.99 -3.50 -8.35
N VAL A 113 -0.27 -3.91 -9.41
CA VAL A 113 -0.22 -3.14 -10.66
C VAL A 113 -1.59 -3.13 -11.34
N VAL A 114 -2.20 -4.30 -11.54
CA VAL A 114 -3.50 -4.41 -12.21
C VAL A 114 -4.58 -3.66 -11.42
N ASN A 115 -4.67 -3.91 -10.12
CA ASN A 115 -5.65 -3.27 -9.25
C ASN A 115 -5.41 -1.76 -9.15
N GLY A 116 -4.15 -1.31 -9.07
CA GLY A 116 -3.80 0.10 -9.12
C GLY A 116 -4.25 0.80 -10.41
N VAL A 117 -4.05 0.16 -11.56
CA VAL A 117 -4.52 0.69 -12.86
C VAL A 117 -6.04 0.78 -12.91
N VAL A 118 -6.75 -0.26 -12.47
CA VAL A 118 -8.23 -0.23 -12.44
C VAL A 118 -8.75 0.80 -11.42
N ALA A 119 -8.07 0.98 -10.29
CA ALA A 119 -8.39 2.01 -9.31
C ALA A 119 -8.23 3.43 -9.89
N VAL A 120 -7.16 3.71 -10.65
CA VAL A 120 -6.99 5.00 -11.34
C VAL A 120 -8.07 5.20 -12.39
N TRP A 121 -8.34 4.17 -13.20
CA TRP A 121 -9.36 4.24 -14.25
C TRP A 121 -10.74 4.51 -13.67
N THR A 122 -11.13 3.77 -12.62
CA THR A 122 -12.41 4.00 -11.93
C THR A 122 -12.46 5.35 -11.22
N ALA A 123 -11.35 5.86 -10.67
CA ALA A 123 -11.33 7.16 -10.03
C ALA A 123 -11.63 8.32 -10.99
N ILE A 124 -11.10 8.25 -12.22
CA ILE A 124 -11.18 9.33 -13.21
C ILE A 124 -12.44 9.20 -14.09
N TRP A 125 -12.85 7.98 -14.46
CA TRP A 125 -13.86 7.76 -15.51
C TRP A 125 -15.17 7.16 -15.00
N ALA A 126 -15.19 6.54 -13.82
CA ALA A 126 -16.38 5.86 -13.33
C ALA A 126 -17.26 6.75 -12.45
N ASP A 127 -18.54 6.39 -12.36
CA ASP A 127 -19.44 6.95 -11.38
C ASP A 127 -19.16 6.36 -9.98
N TRP A 128 -19.74 6.98 -8.95
CA TRP A 128 -19.55 6.55 -7.56
C TRP A 128 -19.99 5.11 -7.31
N LYS A 129 -21.02 4.62 -8.02
CA LYS A 129 -21.52 3.24 -7.86
C LYS A 129 -20.49 2.23 -8.35
N LEU A 130 -19.99 2.41 -9.57
CA LEU A 130 -18.99 1.51 -10.14
C LEU A 130 -17.65 1.61 -9.40
N TRP A 131 -17.24 2.83 -9.01
CA TRP A 131 -16.05 3.03 -8.19
C TRP A 131 -16.13 2.28 -6.86
N THR A 132 -17.28 2.38 -6.15
CA THR A 132 -17.48 1.72 -4.86
C THR A 132 -17.57 0.20 -5.01
N LEU A 133 -18.31 -0.28 -6.01
CA LEU A 133 -18.44 -1.72 -6.27
C LEU A 133 -17.08 -2.36 -6.51
N TYR A 134 -16.22 -1.73 -7.31
CA TYR A 134 -14.89 -2.25 -7.56
C TYR A 134 -13.97 -2.08 -6.34
N ASN A 135 -13.73 -0.85 -5.90
CA ASN A 135 -12.69 -0.55 -4.91
C ASN A 135 -13.05 -0.98 -3.49
N ALA A 136 -14.34 -1.05 -3.14
CA ALA A 136 -14.81 -1.45 -1.82
C ALA A 136 -15.43 -2.87 -1.78
N GLY A 137 -15.78 -3.45 -2.93
CA GLY A 137 -16.34 -4.80 -3.03
C GLY A 137 -15.38 -5.78 -3.69
N ILE A 138 -15.26 -5.72 -5.01
CA ILE A 138 -14.53 -6.71 -5.82
C ILE A 138 -13.05 -6.78 -5.41
N ALA A 139 -12.38 -5.64 -5.22
CA ALA A 139 -10.98 -5.59 -4.83
C ALA A 139 -10.73 -6.32 -3.49
N TYR A 140 -11.64 -6.17 -2.52
CA TYR A 140 -11.56 -6.86 -1.24
C TYR A 140 -11.84 -8.36 -1.37
N GLY A 141 -12.78 -8.75 -2.23
CA GLY A 141 -13.03 -10.15 -2.56
C GLY A 141 -11.80 -10.82 -3.19
N LEU A 142 -11.14 -10.16 -4.13
CA LEU A 142 -9.91 -10.67 -4.77
C LEU A 142 -8.72 -10.75 -3.81
N ILE A 143 -8.65 -9.86 -2.81
CA ILE A 143 -7.60 -9.90 -1.77
C ILE A 143 -7.83 -11.05 -0.79
N GLY A 144 -9.08 -11.46 -0.57
CA GLY A 144 -9.47 -12.50 0.37
C GLY A 144 -9.44 -13.93 -0.18
N VAL A 145 -9.12 -14.11 -1.46
CA VAL A 145 -9.02 -15.41 -2.16
C VAL A 145 -7.55 -15.73 -2.44
#